data_AF-A0AA36F4H3-F1
#
_entry.id   AF-A0AA36F4H3-F1
#
_cell.length_a   1.000
_cell.length_b   1.000
_cell.length_c   1.000
_cell.angle_alpha   90.00
_cell.angle_beta   90.00
_cell.angle_gamma   90.00
#
_symmetry.space_group_name_H-M   'P 1'
#
loop_
_entity.id
_entity.type
_entity.pdbx_description
1 polymer ?
#
loop_
_entity_poly.entity_id
_entity_poly.type
_entity_poly.pdbx_seq_one_letter_code
_entity_poly.pdbx_strand_id
1 'polypeptide(L)'
;METAHMFSDEYLAERKTEVSRKLQEFIILQEELKTIKKDANFYNQQPNSNIYFKVDNKDKVSLQCQDSIAKLKEEMKNLEQMTPKTS
;
A
#
# COMPACT_ATOMS: atom_id res chain seq x y z
N MET A 1 -9.06 28.65 -9.65
CA MET A 1 -8.94 27.31 -9.02
C MET A 1 -7.48 26.96 -9.06
N GLU A 2 -6.77 27.17 -7.95
CA GLU A 2 -5.31 27.13 -7.92
C GLU A 2 -4.88 26.40 -6.64
N THR A 3 -5.11 25.08 -6.60
CA THR A 3 -4.72 24.21 -5.47
C THR A 3 -3.50 23.34 -5.80
N ALA A 4 -2.82 23.60 -6.92
CA ALA A 4 -1.78 22.71 -7.45
C ALA A 4 -0.37 22.92 -6.87
N HIS A 5 -0.15 23.90 -5.98
CA HIS A 5 1.19 24.25 -5.46
C HIS A 5 1.30 24.20 -3.92
N MET A 6 0.74 23.18 -3.25
CA MET A 6 0.80 23.10 -1.77
C MET A 6 1.78 22.09 -1.18
N PHE A 7 2.56 21.36 -1.98
CA PHE A 7 3.50 20.38 -1.44
C PHE A 7 4.94 20.80 -1.75
N SER A 8 5.76 20.94 -0.70
CA SER A 8 7.19 21.18 -0.86
C SER A 8 7.85 19.97 -1.55
N ASP A 9 8.97 20.19 -2.23
CA ASP A 9 9.76 19.11 -2.82
C ASP A 9 10.16 18.06 -1.77
N GLU A 10 10.43 18.51 -0.54
CA GLU A 10 10.70 17.66 0.63
C GLU A 10 9.51 16.74 0.95
N TYR A 11 8.28 17.28 1.02
CA TYR A 11 7.08 16.47 1.24
C TYR A 11 6.88 15.42 0.14
N LEU A 12 7.10 15.80 -1.13
CA LEU A 12 6.96 14.86 -2.25
C LEU A 12 8.00 13.74 -2.18
N ALA A 13 9.24 14.05 -1.78
CA ALA A 13 10.30 13.07 -1.59
C ALA A 13 10.00 12.11 -0.43
N GLU A 14 9.55 12.63 0.71
CA GLU A 14 9.10 11.81 1.85
C GLU A 14 7.93 10.91 1.46
N ARG A 15 6.92 11.45 0.77
CA ARG A 15 5.76 10.68 0.36
C ARG A 15 6.11 9.59 -0.64
N LYS A 16 6.99 9.86 -1.60
CA LYS A 16 7.53 8.83 -2.53
C LYS A 16 8.26 7.72 -1.77
N THR A 17 9.05 8.07 -0.78
CA THR A 17 9.78 7.11 0.05
C THR A 17 8.80 6.23 0.85
N GLU A 18 7.77 6.84 1.45
CA GLU A 18 6.74 6.11 2.19
C GLU A 18 5.94 5.17 1.28
N VAL A 19 5.49 5.65 0.11
CA VAL A 19 4.74 4.85 -0.87
C VAL A 19 5.59 3.69 -1.39
N SER A 20 6.87 3.94 -1.71
CA SER A 20 7.82 2.90 -2.14
C SER A 20 8.00 1.83 -1.08
N ARG A 21 8.20 2.23 0.18
CA ARG A 21 8.31 1.28 1.31
C ARG A 21 7.05 0.43 1.45
N LYS A 22 5.87 1.05 1.49
CA LYS A 22 4.59 0.32 1.58
C LYS A 22 4.39 -0.62 0.40
N LEU A 23 4.74 -0.20 -0.80
CA LEU A 23 4.63 -1.03 -2.00
C LEU A 23 5.49 -2.30 -1.88
N GLN A 24 6.73 -2.17 -1.41
CA GLN A 24 7.60 -3.32 -1.15
C GLN A 24 7.01 -4.24 -0.09
N GLU A 25 6.49 -3.69 1.02
CA GLU A 25 5.83 -4.48 2.08
C GLU A 25 4.65 -5.28 1.55
N PHE A 26 3.79 -4.67 0.73
CA PHE A 26 2.64 -5.37 0.13
C PHE A 26 3.03 -6.40 -0.93
N ILE A 27 4.11 -6.16 -1.69
CA ILE A 27 4.64 -7.16 -2.64
C ILE A 27 5.10 -8.41 -1.88
N ILE A 28 5.88 -8.23 -0.82
CA ILE A 28 6.34 -9.34 0.03
C ILE A 28 5.13 -10.04 0.65
N LEU A 29 4.18 -9.31 1.20
CA LEU A 29 2.95 -9.88 1.75
C LEU A 29 2.20 -10.73 0.72
N GLN A 30 2.12 -10.28 -0.53
CA GLN A 30 1.48 -11.05 -1.60
C GLN A 30 2.24 -12.36 -1.88
N GLU A 31 3.57 -12.34 -1.86
CA GLU A 31 4.39 -13.54 -2.02
C GLU A 31 4.18 -14.52 -0.87
N GLU A 32 4.20 -14.04 0.37
CA GLU A 32 3.90 -14.85 1.56
C GLU A 32 2.49 -15.45 1.49
N LEU A 33 1.46 -14.66 1.12
CA LEU A 33 0.10 -15.16 0.99
C LEU A 33 -0.03 -16.32 -0.01
N LYS A 34 0.85 -16.39 -1.03
CA LYS A 34 0.87 -17.50 -2.00
C LYS A 34 1.52 -18.77 -1.45
N THR A 35 2.41 -18.66 -0.47
CA THR A 35 3.13 -19.80 0.13
C THR A 35 2.40 -20.39 1.33
N ILE A 36 1.45 -19.66 1.92
CA ILE A 36 0.70 -20.14 3.09
C ILE A 36 -0.17 -21.36 2.73
N LYS A 37 -0.23 -22.32 3.66
CA LYS A 37 -1.06 -23.52 3.56
C LYS A 37 -2.54 -23.15 3.39
N LYS A 38 -3.25 -23.91 2.53
CA LYS A 38 -4.67 -23.68 2.20
C LYS A 38 -5.60 -23.68 3.42
N ASP A 39 -5.26 -24.41 4.47
CA ASP A 39 -6.02 -24.56 5.72
C ASP A 39 -5.65 -23.54 6.81
N ALA A 40 -4.61 -22.72 6.62
CA ALA A 40 -4.13 -21.77 7.62
C ALA A 40 -5.18 -20.71 8.00
N ASN A 41 -5.33 -20.41 9.29
CA ASN A 41 -6.25 -19.37 9.74
C ASN A 41 -5.66 -17.97 9.50
N PHE A 42 -6.43 -17.07 8.91
CA PHE A 42 -6.07 -15.67 8.74
C PHE A 42 -6.78 -14.81 9.79
N TYR A 43 -6.09 -13.77 10.24
CA TYR A 43 -6.60 -12.83 11.22
C TYR A 43 -6.25 -11.41 10.80
N ASN A 44 -7.22 -10.51 10.89
CA ASN A 44 -7.01 -9.08 10.71
C ASN A 44 -7.01 -8.38 12.06
N GLN A 45 -6.02 -7.53 12.29
CA GLN A 45 -5.96 -6.71 13.48
C GLN A 45 -6.92 -5.52 13.35
N GLN A 46 -7.70 -5.26 14.39
CA GLN A 46 -8.49 -4.03 14.47
C GLN A 46 -7.57 -2.83 14.76
N PRO A 47 -7.72 -1.71 14.01
CA PRO A 47 -6.90 -0.52 14.23
C PRO A 47 -6.93 -0.03 15.67
N ASN A 48 -5.77 0.43 16.17
CA ASN A 48 -5.60 1.01 17.51
C ASN A 48 -6.00 0.07 18.66
N SER A 49 -6.02 -1.23 18.41
CA SER A 49 -6.25 -2.25 19.42
C SER A 49 -5.37 -3.47 19.16
N ASN A 50 -5.18 -4.30 20.18
CA ASN A 50 -4.50 -5.59 20.04
C ASN A 50 -5.50 -6.75 19.79
N ILE A 51 -6.67 -6.44 19.20
CA ILE A 51 -7.73 -7.40 18.93
C ILE A 51 -7.58 -7.91 17.49
N TYR A 52 -7.67 -9.22 17.32
CA TYR A 52 -7.55 -9.91 16.03
C TYR A 52 -8.86 -10.64 15.71
N PHE A 53 -9.44 -10.35 14.55
CA PHE A 53 -10.63 -11.04 14.06
C PHE A 53 -10.25 -12.06 13.00
N LYS A 54 -10.76 -13.29 13.15
CA LYS A 54 -10.60 -14.33 12.14
C LYS A 54 -11.25 -13.88 10.84
N VAL A 55 -10.55 -14.11 9.73
CA VAL A 55 -11.06 -13.80 8.40
C VAL A 55 -11.86 -14.98 7.86
N ASP A 56 -13.11 -14.71 7.48
CA ASP A 56 -14.02 -15.72 6.94
C ASP A 56 -13.67 -16.14 5.51
N ASN A 57 -13.21 -15.19 4.70
CA ASN A 57 -12.85 -15.42 3.30
C ASN A 57 -11.38 -15.05 3.06
N LYS A 58 -10.52 -16.06 2.92
CA LYS A 58 -9.07 -15.89 2.70
C LYS A 58 -8.75 -15.24 1.35
N ASP A 59 -9.55 -15.51 0.33
CA ASP A 59 -9.35 -14.93 -1.01
C ASP A 59 -9.54 -13.41 -0.97
N LYS A 60 -10.40 -12.92 -0.07
CA LYS A 60 -10.58 -11.48 0.17
C LYS A 60 -9.29 -10.82 0.67
N VAL A 61 -8.45 -11.50 1.45
CA VAL A 61 -7.18 -10.95 1.94
C VAL A 61 -6.18 -10.79 0.80
N SER A 62 -6.09 -11.80 -0.07
CA SER A 62 -5.24 -11.75 -1.26
C SER A 62 -5.68 -10.64 -2.22
N LEU A 63 -6.99 -10.52 -2.45
CA LEU A 63 -7.56 -9.45 -3.27
C LEU A 63 -7.30 -8.05 -2.67
N GLN A 64 -7.48 -7.88 -1.36
CA GLN A 64 -7.18 -6.62 -0.67
C GLN A 64 -5.70 -6.23 -0.78
N CYS A 65 -4.80 -7.21 -0.71
CA CYS A 65 -3.37 -7.01 -0.93
C CYS A 65 -3.10 -6.53 -2.37
N GLN A 66 -3.71 -7.18 -3.37
CA GLN A 66 -3.63 -6.76 -4.78
C GLN A 66 -4.14 -5.34 -5.03
N ASP A 67 -5.32 -5.01 -4.48
CA ASP A 67 -5.91 -3.67 -4.57
C ASP A 67 -5.00 -2.60 -3.95
N SER A 68 -4.35 -2.93 -2.83
CA SER A 68 -3.43 -2.02 -2.15
C SER A 68 -2.18 -1.77 -3.00
N ILE A 69 -1.61 -2.81 -3.61
CA ILE A 69 -0.50 -2.68 -4.57
C ILE A 69 -0.91 -1.80 -5.75
N ALA A 70 -2.09 -2.02 -6.32
CA ALA A 70 -2.56 -1.23 -7.47
C ALA A 70 -2.69 0.26 -7.12
N LYS A 71 -3.32 0.58 -5.98
CA LYS A 71 -3.47 1.95 -5.48
C LYS A 71 -2.12 2.62 -5.22
N LEU A 72 -1.17 1.92 -4.58
CA LEU A 72 0.16 2.46 -4.30
C LEU A 72 0.96 2.72 -5.58
N LYS A 73 0.84 1.86 -6.60
CA LYS A 73 1.45 2.09 -7.92
C LYS A 73 0.87 3.32 -8.62
N GLU A 74 -0.44 3.49 -8.56
CA GLU A 74 -1.11 4.68 -9.11
C GLU A 74 -0.68 5.95 -8.36
N GLU A 75 -0.61 5.89 -7.04
CA GLU A 75 -0.12 7.00 -6.22
C GLU A 75 1.32 7.37 -6.56
N MET A 76 2.22 6.40 -6.69
CA MET A 76 3.62 6.64 -7.09
C MET A 76 3.70 7.33 -8.44
N LYS A 77 2.91 6.89 -9.43
CA LYS A 77 2.83 7.52 -10.75
C LYS A 77 2.36 8.98 -10.65
N ASN A 78 1.37 9.25 -9.81
CA ASN A 78 0.87 10.62 -9.60
C ASN A 78 1.94 11.51 -8.94
N LEU A 79 2.67 10.99 -7.95
CA LEU A 79 3.77 11.70 -7.29
C LEU A 79 4.94 11.98 -8.25
N GLU A 80 5.22 11.09 -9.20
CA GLU A 80 6.21 11.30 -10.25
C GLU A 80 5.81 12.42 -11.23
N GLN A 81 4.52 12.55 -11.53
CA GLN A 81 3.99 13.62 -12.38
C GLN A 81 3.99 14.99 -11.69
N MET A 82 3.85 15.01 -10.35
CA MET A 82 3.86 16.22 -9.55
C MET A 82 5.27 16.80 -9.33
N THR A 83 6.33 15.99 -9.43
CA THR A 83 7.70 16.51 -9.43
C THR A 83 8.05 17.07 -10.80
N PRO A 84 8.39 18.37 -10.92
CA PRO A 84 8.79 18.94 -12.20
C PRO A 84 10.03 18.22 -12.72
N LYS A 85 9.98 17.76 -13.98
CA LYS A 85 11.18 17.31 -14.67
C LYS A 85 12.10 18.52 -14.81
N THR A 86 13.17 18.58 -14.04
CA THR A 86 14.29 19.48 -14.31
C THR A 86 14.87 19.09 -15.68
N SER A 87 14.51 19.85 -16.70
CA SER A 87 15.19 19.89 -18.01
C SER A 87 16.46 20.70 -17.94
#